data_AF-A0A7C7WUD3-F1
#
_entry.id   AF-A0A7C7WUD3-F1
#
_cell.length_a   1.000
_cell.length_b   1.000
_cell.length_c   1.000
_cell.angle_alpha   90.00
_cell.angle_beta   90.00
_cell.angle_gamma   90.00
#
_symmetry.space_group_name_H-M   'P 1'
#
loop_
_entity.id
_entity.type
_entity.pdbx_description
1 polymer ?
#
loop_
_entity_poly.entity_id
_entity_poly.type
_entity_poly.pdbx_seq_one_letter_code
_entity_poly.pdbx_strand_id
1 'polypeptide(L)'
;MLLAQQLAEYISACFTALWIQSHEHEDALTEIAQLCRDEDWRLATWDVSQGLQMAGQSEEVDSAGTDPLAAIRTLNTLATPEGTAILVLNNFHRFMNSAEIVQALQHQFVKGKQNRTFVVILSPVVQIPTELEKQIVLIHHALPGRDQLEELARSIATEDGELPGGDELNTVLDAAAGLTRYEAEGA
;
A
#
# COMPACT_ATOMS: atom_id res chain seq x y z
N MET A 1 6.22 10.83 9.87
CA MET A 1 5.30 11.39 8.85
C MET A 1 4.31 10.31 8.50
N LEU A 2 3.06 10.69 8.20
CA LEU A 2 2.03 9.74 7.78
C LEU A 2 2.35 9.20 6.38
N LEU A 3 1.97 7.96 6.10
CA LEU A 3 2.27 7.30 4.82
C LEU A 3 1.72 8.11 3.64
N ALA A 4 0.48 8.56 3.74
CA ALA A 4 -0.19 9.35 2.70
C ALA A 4 0.60 10.62 2.31
N GLN A 5 1.17 11.33 3.29
CA GLN A 5 1.94 12.55 3.03
C GLN A 5 3.22 12.25 2.25
N GLN A 6 4.00 11.25 2.69
CA GLN A 6 5.24 10.86 2.00
C GLN A 6 4.95 10.36 0.59
N LEU A 7 3.90 9.54 0.43
CA LEU A 7 3.48 9.03 -0.87
C LEU A 7 3.10 10.17 -1.82
N ALA A 8 2.31 11.14 -1.36
CA ALA A 8 1.92 12.30 -2.15
C ALA A 8 3.12 13.15 -2.60
N GLU A 9 4.09 13.39 -1.71
CA GLU A 9 5.32 14.12 -2.03
C GLU A 9 6.14 13.42 -3.13
N TYR A 10 6.35 12.11 -3.00
CA TYR A 10 7.13 11.34 -3.98
C TYR A 10 6.41 11.23 -5.34
N ILE A 11 5.08 11.08 -5.34
CA ILE A 11 4.29 11.07 -6.58
C ILE A 11 4.35 12.44 -7.26
N SER A 12 4.23 13.53 -6.50
CA SER A 12 4.35 14.89 -7.01
C SER A 12 5.73 15.16 -7.62
N ALA A 13 6.78 14.59 -7.04
CA ALA A 13 8.14 14.64 -7.54
C ALA A 13 8.44 13.60 -8.66
N CYS A 14 7.42 12.89 -9.16
CA CYS A 14 7.53 11.90 -10.24
C CYS A 14 8.49 10.73 -9.95
N PHE A 15 8.58 10.30 -8.69
CA PHE A 15 9.20 9.02 -8.34
C PHE A 15 8.22 7.89 -8.67
N THR A 16 8.39 7.29 -9.83
CA THR A 16 7.46 6.30 -10.43
C THR A 16 7.45 4.93 -9.76
N ALA A 17 8.39 4.68 -8.84
CA ALA A 17 8.54 3.39 -8.20
C ALA A 17 8.79 3.58 -6.70
N LEU A 18 7.87 3.05 -5.90
CA LEU A 18 7.94 3.11 -4.45
C LEU A 18 7.85 1.70 -3.87
N TRP A 19 8.52 1.50 -2.76
CA TRP A 19 8.40 0.32 -1.92
C TRP A 19 7.93 0.76 -0.55
N ILE A 20 6.77 0.28 -0.12
CA ILE A 20 6.24 0.52 1.22
C ILE A 20 6.52 -0.74 2.03
N GLN A 21 7.40 -0.62 3.01
CA GLN A 21 7.57 -1.66 4.02
C GLN A 21 6.47 -1.50 5.07
N SER A 22 5.57 -2.47 5.17
CA SER A 22 4.46 -2.45 6.14
C SER A 22 4.18 -3.85 6.67
N HIS A 23 3.95 -3.97 7.97
CA HIS A 23 3.32 -5.15 8.58
C HIS A 23 1.79 -5.04 8.62
N GLU A 24 1.27 -3.84 8.38
CA GLU A 24 -0.14 -3.43 8.44
C GLU A 24 -0.62 -3.15 7.01
N HIS A 25 -0.80 -4.21 6.21
CA HIS A 25 -1.12 -4.04 4.78
C HIS A 25 -2.50 -3.40 4.57
N GLU A 26 -3.50 -3.79 5.37
CA GLU A 26 -4.88 -3.29 5.23
C GLU A 26 -4.95 -1.79 5.56
N ASP A 27 -4.30 -1.36 6.63
CA ASP A 27 -4.20 0.06 7.00
C ASP A 27 -3.46 0.85 5.93
N ALA A 28 -2.31 0.34 5.45
CA ALA A 28 -1.56 0.99 4.37
C ALA A 28 -2.39 1.12 3.09
N LEU A 29 -3.13 0.07 2.68
CA LEU A 29 -4.01 0.11 1.51
C LEU A 29 -5.16 1.11 1.70
N THR A 30 -5.72 1.18 2.91
CA THR A 30 -6.78 2.12 3.25
C THR A 30 -6.30 3.57 3.17
N GLU A 31 -5.12 3.86 3.71
CA GLU A 31 -4.49 5.18 3.61
C GLU A 31 -4.19 5.57 2.16
N ILE A 32 -3.63 4.65 1.36
CA ILE A 32 -3.37 4.87 -0.07
C ILE A 32 -4.68 5.12 -0.83
N ALA A 33 -5.73 4.34 -0.55
CA ALA A 33 -7.02 4.50 -1.18
C ALA A 33 -7.69 5.83 -0.83
N GLN A 34 -7.58 6.28 0.42
CA GLN A 34 -8.07 7.58 0.84
C GLN A 34 -7.33 8.71 0.11
N LEU A 35 -5.98 8.66 0.08
CA LEU A 35 -5.18 9.63 -0.67
C LEU A 35 -5.58 9.67 -2.15
N CYS A 36 -5.75 8.52 -2.79
CA CYS A 36 -6.14 8.47 -4.20
C CYS A 36 -7.53 9.10 -4.43
N ARG A 37 -8.47 8.92 -3.51
CA ARG A 37 -9.79 9.58 -3.60
C ARG A 37 -9.68 11.09 -3.46
N ASP A 38 -8.90 11.57 -2.50
CA ASP A 38 -8.75 13.00 -2.21
C ASP A 38 -8.06 13.75 -3.36
N GLU A 39 -7.14 13.08 -4.06
CA GLU A 39 -6.37 13.64 -5.18
C GLU A 39 -6.95 13.31 -6.57
N ASP A 40 -8.10 12.61 -6.64
CA ASP A 40 -8.72 12.10 -7.88
C ASP A 40 -7.76 11.23 -8.73
N TRP A 41 -6.96 10.40 -8.06
CA TRP A 41 -6.05 9.44 -8.70
C TRP A 41 -6.71 8.08 -8.88
N ARG A 42 -6.41 7.43 -10.01
CA ARG A 42 -6.84 6.06 -10.26
C ARG A 42 -6.02 5.10 -9.43
N LEU A 43 -6.68 4.25 -8.66
CA LEU A 43 -6.04 3.20 -7.89
C LEU A 43 -6.38 1.82 -8.45
N ALA A 44 -5.34 1.02 -8.67
CA ALA A 44 -5.41 -0.40 -8.91
C ALA A 44 -4.63 -1.15 -7.84
N THR A 45 -5.14 -2.30 -7.40
CA THR A 45 -4.44 -3.21 -6.49
C THR A 45 -4.26 -4.55 -7.17
N TRP A 46 -3.19 -5.25 -6.83
CA TRP A 46 -2.95 -6.60 -7.32
C TRP A 46 -2.40 -7.47 -6.21
N ASP A 47 -2.97 -8.66 -6.08
CA ASP A 47 -2.37 -9.75 -5.33
C ASP A 47 -2.51 -11.07 -6.11
N VAL A 48 -1.66 -12.05 -5.78
CA VAL A 48 -1.62 -13.32 -6.51
C VAL A 48 -2.92 -14.13 -6.42
N SER A 49 -3.75 -13.90 -5.39
CA SER A 49 -4.96 -14.67 -5.15
C SER A 49 -6.20 -14.07 -5.82
N GLN A 50 -6.40 -12.76 -5.71
CA GLN A 50 -7.55 -12.05 -6.27
C GLN A 50 -7.25 -11.46 -7.66
N GLY A 51 -5.98 -11.37 -8.01
CA GLY A 51 -5.52 -10.73 -9.23
C GLY A 51 -5.66 -9.21 -9.21
N LEU A 52 -5.86 -8.61 -10.38
CA LEU A 52 -5.98 -7.17 -10.53
C LEU A 52 -7.38 -6.69 -10.17
N GLN A 53 -7.45 -5.70 -9.29
CA GLN A 53 -8.67 -5.05 -8.84
C GLN A 53 -8.56 -3.54 -9.09
N MET A 54 -9.67 -2.92 -9.49
CA MET A 54 -9.77 -1.49 -9.75
C MET A 54 -10.69 -0.84 -8.72
N ALA A 55 -10.24 0.25 -8.08
CA ALA A 55 -11.09 0.98 -7.15
C ALA A 55 -12.32 1.56 -7.88
N GLY A 56 -13.52 1.16 -7.45
CA GLY A 56 -14.79 1.68 -7.99
C GLY A 56 -15.37 0.92 -9.20
N GLN A 57 -14.77 -0.19 -9.64
CA GLN A 57 -15.38 -1.09 -10.63
C GLN A 57 -15.63 -2.46 -10.02
N SER A 58 -16.90 -2.86 -9.95
CA SER A 58 -17.37 -4.13 -9.38
C SER A 58 -17.27 -5.31 -10.35
N GLU A 59 -16.82 -5.07 -11.58
CA GLU A 59 -16.70 -6.13 -12.59
C GLU A 59 -15.30 -6.72 -12.54
N GLU A 60 -15.26 -8.03 -12.29
CA GLU A 60 -14.09 -8.89 -12.45
C GLU A 60 -13.45 -8.59 -13.80
N VAL A 61 -12.27 -7.98 -13.80
CA VAL A 61 -11.45 -7.85 -15.01
C VAL A 61 -11.03 -9.27 -15.39
N ASP A 62 -11.83 -9.90 -16.24
CA ASP A 62 -11.69 -11.22 -16.86
C ASP A 62 -10.27 -11.78 -16.75
N SER A 63 -10.03 -12.73 -15.82
CA SER A 63 -8.97 -13.76 -15.77
C SER A 63 -7.50 -13.44 -16.13
N ALA A 64 -7.16 -12.22 -16.55
CA ALA A 64 -5.82 -11.69 -16.71
C ALA A 64 -5.16 -11.43 -15.34
N GLY A 65 -5.95 -11.59 -14.28
CA GLY A 65 -5.71 -11.05 -12.97
C GLY A 65 -4.53 -11.64 -12.24
N THR A 66 -4.20 -12.93 -12.30
CA THR A 66 -3.22 -13.54 -11.38
C THR A 66 -1.81 -13.68 -11.94
N ASP A 67 -1.58 -13.35 -13.22
CA ASP A 67 -0.22 -13.31 -13.77
C ASP A 67 0.49 -12.01 -13.35
N PRO A 68 1.61 -12.09 -12.61
CA PRO A 68 2.33 -10.90 -12.16
C PRO A 68 2.85 -10.05 -13.33
N LEU A 69 3.17 -10.65 -14.48
CA LEU A 69 3.66 -9.91 -15.64
C LEU A 69 2.53 -9.14 -16.33
N ALA A 70 1.35 -9.76 -16.46
CA ALA A 70 0.14 -9.10 -16.95
C ALA A 70 -0.22 -7.89 -16.07
N ALA A 71 -0.18 -8.03 -14.75
CA ALA A 71 -0.45 -6.93 -13.81
C ALA A 71 0.41 -5.69 -14.06
N ILE A 72 1.72 -5.89 -14.22
CA ILE A 72 2.68 -4.80 -14.54
C ILE A 72 2.33 -4.14 -15.89
N ARG A 73 1.86 -4.91 -16.87
CA ARG A 73 1.51 -4.40 -18.20
C ARG A 73 0.21 -3.61 -18.21
N THR A 74 -0.74 -3.94 -17.34
CA THR A 74 -2.01 -3.23 -17.20
C THR A 74 -1.83 -1.78 -16.79
N LEU A 75 -0.72 -1.41 -16.13
CA LEU A 75 -0.43 -0.02 -15.81
C LEU A 75 -0.48 0.92 -17.04
N ASN A 76 -0.12 0.42 -18.23
CA ASN A 76 -0.21 1.21 -19.47
C ASN A 76 -1.65 1.57 -19.86
N THR A 77 -2.63 0.73 -19.51
CA THR A 77 -4.04 0.96 -19.86
C THR A 77 -4.74 1.87 -18.83
N LEU A 78 -4.17 1.98 -17.62
CA LEU A 78 -4.65 2.88 -16.58
C LEU A 78 -4.30 4.34 -16.83
N ALA A 79 -3.21 4.58 -17.57
CA ALA A 79 -2.75 5.91 -17.94
C ALA A 79 -3.83 6.71 -18.66
N THR A 80 -4.05 7.94 -18.21
CA THR A 80 -4.84 8.93 -18.95
C THR A 80 -3.99 10.15 -19.28
N PRO A 81 -4.32 10.89 -20.35
CA PRO A 81 -3.53 12.06 -20.74
C PRO A 81 -3.38 13.12 -19.64
N GLU A 82 -4.34 13.22 -18.73
CA GLU A 82 -4.41 14.27 -17.70
C GLU A 82 -4.49 13.71 -16.25
N GLY A 83 -4.53 12.39 -16.07
CA GLY A 83 -4.71 11.78 -14.75
C GLY A 83 -3.46 11.08 -14.23
N THR A 84 -3.47 10.82 -12.92
CA THR A 84 -2.45 10.01 -12.24
C THR A 84 -3.03 8.63 -11.95
N ALA A 85 -2.23 7.58 -12.16
CA ALA A 85 -2.63 6.22 -11.82
C ALA A 85 -1.57 5.51 -10.98
N ILE A 86 -2.01 4.81 -9.93
CA ILE A 86 -1.19 4.05 -9.01
C ILE A 86 -1.59 2.57 -9.09
N LEU A 87 -0.61 1.71 -9.25
CA LEU A 87 -0.75 0.26 -9.10
C LEU A 87 -0.01 -0.19 -7.84
N VAL A 88 -0.77 -0.68 -6.87
CA VAL A 88 -0.24 -1.28 -5.64
C VAL A 88 -0.12 -2.80 -5.84
N LEU A 89 1.10 -3.31 -5.74
CA LEU A 89 1.43 -4.72 -5.88
C LEU A 89 1.68 -5.33 -4.49
N ASN A 90 0.71 -6.06 -3.98
CA ASN A 90 0.74 -6.66 -2.65
C ASN A 90 1.65 -7.90 -2.63
N ASN A 91 2.57 -7.94 -1.67
CA ASN A 91 3.54 -9.01 -1.48
C ASN A 91 4.38 -9.34 -2.73
N PHE A 92 4.61 -8.33 -3.58
CA PHE A 92 5.26 -8.55 -4.87
C PHE A 92 6.75 -8.90 -4.77
N HIS A 93 7.36 -8.70 -3.60
CA HIS A 93 8.72 -9.16 -3.28
C HIS A 93 8.95 -10.64 -3.62
N ARG A 94 7.90 -11.48 -3.57
CA ARG A 94 7.96 -12.91 -3.92
C ARG A 94 8.26 -13.18 -5.40
N PHE A 95 8.01 -12.20 -6.29
CA PHE A 95 8.22 -12.32 -7.74
C PHE A 95 9.51 -11.65 -8.23
N MET A 96 10.26 -10.98 -7.35
CA MET A 96 11.43 -10.17 -7.71
C MET A 96 12.66 -10.98 -8.16
N ASN A 97 12.64 -12.30 -8.01
CA ASN A 97 13.69 -13.19 -8.53
C ASN A 97 13.52 -13.50 -10.03
N SER A 98 12.41 -13.09 -10.66
CA SER A 98 12.17 -13.31 -12.09
C SER A 98 12.77 -12.17 -12.92
N ALA A 99 13.70 -12.52 -13.82
CA ALA A 99 14.31 -11.56 -14.73
C ALA A 99 13.26 -10.84 -15.61
N GLU A 100 12.21 -11.55 -16.03
CA GLU A 100 11.13 -10.96 -16.84
C GLU A 100 10.34 -9.91 -16.06
N ILE A 101 10.10 -10.15 -14.77
CA ILE A 101 9.41 -9.22 -13.86
C ILE A 101 10.27 -7.98 -13.62
N VAL A 102 11.55 -8.17 -13.30
CA VAL A 102 12.51 -7.07 -13.08
C VAL A 102 12.61 -6.20 -14.34
N GLN A 103 12.75 -6.81 -15.51
CA GLN A 103 12.82 -6.09 -16.78
C GLN A 103 11.51 -5.33 -17.09
N ALA A 104 10.36 -5.94 -16.82
CA ALA A 104 9.07 -5.30 -17.04
C ALA A 104 8.86 -4.09 -16.12
N LEU A 105 9.21 -4.21 -14.84
CA LEU A 105 9.18 -3.09 -13.88
C LEU A 105 10.09 -1.95 -14.31
N GLN A 106 11.34 -2.25 -14.70
CA GLN A 106 12.28 -1.23 -15.19
C GLN A 106 11.71 -0.45 -16.38
N HIS A 107 11.09 -1.14 -17.35
CA HIS A 107 10.42 -0.47 -18.46
C HIS A 107 9.24 0.40 -18.00
N GLN A 108 8.46 -0.07 -17.03
CA GLN A 108 7.34 0.70 -16.50
C GLN A 108 7.79 1.95 -15.74
N PHE A 109 8.87 1.88 -14.97
CA PHE A 109 9.37 3.04 -14.21
C PHE A 109 9.81 4.16 -15.15
N VAL A 110 10.46 3.82 -16.27
CA VAL A 110 10.85 4.81 -17.27
C VAL A 110 9.62 5.43 -17.95
N LYS A 111 8.65 4.61 -18.38
CA LYS A 111 7.42 5.08 -19.02
C LYS A 111 6.53 5.90 -18.10
N GLY A 112 6.47 5.53 -16.82
CA GLY A 112 5.60 6.16 -15.83
C GLY A 112 5.88 7.66 -15.62
N LYS A 113 7.12 8.11 -15.88
CA LYS A 113 7.46 9.54 -15.80
C LYS A 113 6.70 10.37 -16.82
N GLN A 114 6.44 9.81 -18.00
CA GLN A 114 5.71 10.47 -19.08
C GLN A 114 4.19 10.28 -18.90
N ASN A 115 3.78 9.09 -18.49
CA ASN A 115 2.38 8.70 -18.42
C ASN A 115 1.71 9.00 -17.06
N ARG A 116 2.46 9.57 -16.11
CA ARG A 116 2.04 9.74 -14.71
C ARG A 116 1.47 8.46 -14.08
N THR A 117 2.16 7.35 -14.33
CA THR A 117 1.84 6.06 -13.74
C THR A 117 2.90 5.66 -12.73
N PHE A 118 2.44 5.11 -11.61
CA PHE A 118 3.26 4.82 -10.44
C PHE A 118 3.06 3.38 -10.00
N VAL A 119 4.16 2.70 -9.68
CA VAL A 119 4.15 1.37 -9.09
C VAL A 119 4.52 1.48 -7.63
N VAL A 120 3.68 0.90 -6.78
CA VAL A 120 3.91 0.80 -5.34
C VAL A 120 3.98 -0.68 -4.98
N ILE A 121 5.11 -1.13 -4.46
CA ILE A 121 5.24 -2.49 -3.93
C ILE A 121 4.97 -2.45 -2.43
N LEU A 122 3.96 -3.17 -1.96
CA LEU A 122 3.60 -3.25 -0.54
C LEU A 122 4.04 -4.60 0.03
N SER A 123 4.88 -4.60 1.06
CA SER A 123 5.45 -5.83 1.63
C SER A 123 5.93 -5.66 3.07
N PRO A 124 5.94 -6.72 3.90
CA PRO A 124 6.57 -6.66 5.22
C PRO A 124 8.10 -6.65 5.18
N VAL A 125 8.72 -6.96 4.03
CA VAL A 125 10.17 -7.04 3.87
C VAL A 125 10.64 -6.14 2.72
N VAL A 126 11.91 -5.78 2.73
CA VAL A 126 12.55 -5.04 1.63
C VAL A 126 13.52 -5.98 0.91
N GLN A 127 13.18 -6.37 -0.31
CA GLN A 127 13.98 -7.28 -1.15
C GLN A 127 14.03 -6.72 -2.58
N ILE A 128 14.79 -5.63 -2.74
CA ILE A 128 14.93 -4.94 -4.03
C ILE A 128 16.09 -5.56 -4.82
N PRO A 129 15.87 -6.03 -6.06
CA PRO A 129 16.94 -6.46 -6.95
C PRO A 129 17.91 -5.33 -7.27
N THR A 130 19.19 -5.65 -7.48
CA THR A 130 20.26 -4.66 -7.66
C THR A 130 20.01 -3.73 -8.86
N GLU A 131 19.36 -4.24 -9.91
CA GLU A 131 18.97 -3.50 -11.11
C GLU A 131 17.98 -2.36 -10.82
N LEU A 132 17.19 -2.48 -9.73
CA LEU A 132 16.12 -1.55 -9.36
C LEU A 132 16.47 -0.67 -8.15
N GLU A 133 17.55 -0.96 -7.43
CA GLU A 133 17.96 -0.27 -6.18
C GLU A 133 18.01 1.27 -6.29
N LYS A 134 18.44 1.80 -7.44
CA LYS A 134 18.55 3.25 -7.67
C LYS A 134 17.28 3.90 -8.23
N GLN A 135 16.27 3.09 -8.53
CA GLN A 135 15.03 3.54 -9.16
C GLN A 135 13.85 3.52 -8.18
N ILE A 136 13.93 2.71 -7.12
CA ILE A 136 12.87 2.54 -6.12
C ILE A 136 13.16 3.39 -4.88
N VAL A 137 12.16 4.15 -4.45
CA VAL A 137 12.18 4.86 -3.17
C VAL A 137 11.56 3.99 -2.08
N LEU A 138 12.23 3.85 -0.94
CA LEU A 138 11.71 3.10 0.22
C LEU A 138 10.97 4.03 1.18
N ILE A 139 9.74 3.65 1.54
CA ILE A 139 8.92 4.25 2.59
C ILE A 139 8.69 3.20 3.68
N HIS A 140 8.89 3.58 4.94
CA HIS A 140 8.54 2.72 6.08
C HIS A 140 7.18 3.15 6.61
N HIS A 141 6.22 2.23 6.60
CA HIS A 141 4.92 2.44 7.22
C HIS A 141 5.06 2.30 8.73
N ALA A 142 4.63 3.32 9.47
CA ALA A 142 4.68 3.30 10.93
C ALA A 142 3.58 2.38 11.48
N LEU A 143 3.84 1.79 12.64
CA LEU A 143 2.82 1.11 13.44
C LEU A 143 1.80 2.13 13.97
N PRO A 144 0.57 1.70 14.30
CA PRO A 144 -0.47 2.59 14.79
C PRO A 144 0.00 3.41 15.99
N GLY A 145 -0.25 4.72 15.92
CA GLY A 145 -0.01 5.63 17.03
C GLY A 145 -1.06 5.50 18.14
N ARG A 146 -0.85 6.20 19.26
CA ARG A 146 -1.76 6.16 20.41
C ARG A 146 -3.22 6.42 20.04
N ASP A 147 -3.47 7.46 19.25
CA ASP A 147 -4.83 7.86 18.88
C ASP A 147 -5.53 6.79 18.03
N GLN A 148 -4.78 6.14 17.13
CA GLN A 148 -5.28 5.02 16.31
C GLN A 148 -5.54 3.76 17.15
N LEU A 149 -4.68 3.49 18.14
CA LEU A 149 -4.89 2.40 19.11
C LEU A 149 -6.12 2.66 19.98
N GLU A 150 -6.39 3.90 20.35
CA GLU A 150 -7.60 4.26 21.10
C GLU A 150 -8.85 4.07 20.26
N GLU A 151 -8.84 4.54 19.01
CA GLU A 151 -9.95 4.32 18.08
C GLU A 151 -10.20 2.83 17.84
N LEU A 152 -9.14 2.05 17.67
CA LEU A 152 -9.20 0.60 17.55
C LEU A 152 -9.83 -0.03 18.81
N ALA A 153 -9.32 0.29 20.00
CA ALA A 153 -9.84 -0.26 21.24
C ALA A 153 -11.34 0.05 21.41
N ARG A 154 -11.77 1.28 21.09
CA ARG A 154 -13.18 1.68 21.08
C ARG A 154 -14.03 0.96 20.04
N SER A 155 -13.44 0.57 18.91
CA SER A 155 -14.15 -0.21 17.88
C SER A 155 -14.36 -1.68 18.28
N ILE A 156 -13.46 -2.24 19.09
CA ILE A 156 -13.52 -3.62 19.57
C ILE A 156 -14.45 -3.75 20.78
N ALA A 157 -14.35 -2.81 21.74
CA ALA A 157 -15.16 -2.81 22.95
C ALA A 157 -16.59 -2.35 22.66
N THR A 158 -17.41 -3.30 22.20
CA THR A 158 -18.79 -3.06 21.79
C THR A 158 -19.78 -3.12 22.96
N GLU A 159 -19.39 -3.70 24.09
CA GLU A 159 -20.23 -3.79 25.30
C GLU A 159 -19.79 -2.82 26.41
N ASP A 160 -20.76 -2.36 27.20
CA ASP A 160 -20.52 -1.49 28.35
C ASP A 160 -19.62 -2.18 29.39
N GLY A 161 -18.45 -1.59 29.65
CA GLY A 161 -17.50 -2.07 30.65
C GLY A 161 -16.35 -2.91 30.11
N GLU A 162 -16.29 -3.20 28.81
CA GLU A 162 -15.14 -3.86 28.17
C GLU A 162 -13.93 -2.94 28.05
N LEU A 163 -14.16 -1.64 27.82
CA LEU A 163 -13.09 -0.65 27.76
C LEU A 163 -12.87 -0.01 29.14
N PRO A 164 -11.67 -0.10 29.73
CA PRO A 164 -11.37 0.63 30.95
C PRO A 164 -11.50 2.14 30.73
N GLY A 165 -11.80 2.88 31.80
CA GLY A 165 -11.92 4.34 31.76
C GLY A 165 -10.68 5.04 32.32
N GLY A 166 -10.47 6.31 31.93
CA GLY A 166 -9.47 7.18 32.56
C GLY A 166 -8.03 6.66 32.47
N ASP A 167 -7.34 6.57 33.61
CA ASP A 167 -5.92 6.21 33.69
C ASP A 167 -5.63 4.75 33.33
N GLU A 168 -6.61 3.85 33.52
CA GLU A 168 -6.47 2.45 33.13
C GLU A 168 -6.46 2.31 31.60
N LEU A 169 -7.30 3.07 30.89
CA LEU A 169 -7.25 3.15 29.42
C LEU A 169 -5.87 3.62 28.94
N ASN A 170 -5.34 4.66 29.58
CA ASN A 170 -4.03 5.18 29.23
C ASN A 170 -2.93 4.13 29.38
N THR A 171 -3.01 3.30 30.42
CA THR A 171 -2.06 2.21 30.69
C THR A 171 -2.15 1.11 29.63
N VAL A 172 -3.35 0.75 29.19
CA VAL A 172 -3.56 -0.22 28.11
C VAL A 172 -2.98 0.29 26.79
N LEU A 173 -3.24 1.56 26.44
CA LEU A 173 -2.71 2.17 25.23
C LEU A 173 -1.17 2.30 25.25
N ASP A 174 -0.58 2.56 26.42
CA ASP A 174 0.88 2.56 26.60
C ASP A 174 1.47 1.16 26.42
N ALA A 175 0.77 0.12 26.88
CA ALA A 175 1.20 -1.27 26.71
C ALA A 175 1.06 -1.76 25.26
N ALA A 176 0.05 -1.28 24.53
CA ALA A 176 -0.17 -1.59 23.11
C ALA A 176 0.74 -0.79 22.17
N ALA A 177 1.46 0.22 22.67
CA ALA A 177 2.35 1.03 21.86
C ALA A 177 3.48 0.18 21.26
N GLY A 178 3.59 0.21 19.93
CA GLY A 178 4.57 -0.60 19.20
C GLY A 178 4.10 -2.00 18.82
N LEU A 179 2.82 -2.33 19.05
CA LEU A 179 2.16 -3.48 18.48
C LEU A 179 1.57 -3.16 17.10
N THR A 180 1.45 -4.19 16.27
CA THR A 180 0.55 -4.17 15.11
C THR A 180 -0.90 -4.14 15.57
N ARG A 181 -1.83 -3.68 14.72
CA ARG A 181 -3.28 -3.76 14.97
C ARG A 181 -3.69 -5.18 15.32
N TYR A 182 -3.20 -6.16 14.55
CA TYR A 182 -3.49 -7.58 14.79
C TYR A 182 -3.05 -8.04 16.19
N GLU A 183 -1.85 -7.63 16.65
CA GLU A 183 -1.37 -7.95 17.99
C GLU A 183 -2.15 -7.21 19.08
N ALA A 184 -2.55 -5.95 18.83
CA ALA A 184 -3.34 -5.15 19.75
C ALA A 184 -4.79 -5.65 19.89
N GLU A 185 -5.39 -6.18 18.82
CA GLU A 185 -6.72 -6.80 18.83
C GLU A 185 -6.75 -8.12 19.61
N GLY A 186 -5.63 -8.84 19.66
CA GLY A 186 -5.53 -10.14 20.33
C GLY A 186 -5.08 -10.11 21.79
N ALA A 187 -4.69 -8.93 22.32
CA ALA A 187 -4.16 -8.74 23.67
C ALA A 187 -5.27 -8.48 24.70
#